data_AF-A0A946B5I1-F1
#
_entry.id   AF-A0A946B5I1-F1
#
_cell.length_a   1.000
_cell.length_b   1.000
_cell.length_c   1.000
_cell.angle_alpha   90.00
_cell.angle_beta   90.00
_cell.angle_gamma   90.00
#
_symmetry.space_group_name_H-M   'P 1'
#
loop_
_entity.id
_entity.type
_entity.pdbx_description
1 polymer ?
#
loop_
_entity_poly.entity_id
_entity_poly.type
_entity_poly.pdbx_seq_one_letter_code
_entity_poly.pdbx_strand_id
1 'polypeptide(L)'
;VTAFAGGGFFNIENHGGGTPEQVLGSIAHTMAGLGVLTLGQSVVVLAPEHMRIMGNAGWTRERAQDYLFENARRSRPELEAVGKFRQQDFDRQRDPAHASPLLHDDYMHRGIGPADILIIMGGGDAGGHSCFIPSWSRARSSLMQSKPIGVCIDCD
;
A
#
# COMPACT_ATOMS: atom_id res chain seq x y z
N VAL A 1 -1.10 14.84 -12.34
CA VAL A 1 -1.37 13.49 -12.87
C VAL A 1 -0.34 12.51 -12.34
N THR A 2 -0.78 11.30 -12.01
CA THR A 2 0.08 10.18 -11.66
C THR A 2 -0.16 9.04 -12.62
N ALA A 3 0.91 8.51 -13.22
CA ALA A 3 0.88 7.30 -14.04
C ALA A 3 1.44 6.12 -13.24
N PHE A 4 0.74 4.99 -13.26
CA PHE A 4 1.10 3.79 -12.50
C PHE A 4 0.77 2.54 -13.30
N ALA A 5 1.75 1.66 -13.51
CA ALA A 5 1.51 0.35 -14.11
C ALA A 5 0.96 -0.61 -13.04
N GLY A 6 -0.36 -0.57 -12.86
CA GLY A 6 -1.08 -1.42 -11.92
C GLY A 6 -1.43 -2.79 -12.48
N GLY A 7 -1.60 -3.77 -11.59
CA GLY A 7 -2.35 -4.99 -11.87
C GLY A 7 -3.86 -4.76 -11.77
N GLY A 8 -4.64 -5.86 -11.70
CA GLY A 8 -6.08 -5.78 -11.45
C GLY A 8 -6.39 -5.18 -10.07
N PHE A 9 -7.54 -4.54 -9.95
CA PHE A 9 -7.97 -3.95 -8.68
C PHE A 9 -8.59 -4.99 -7.74
N PHE A 10 -8.44 -4.76 -6.44
CA PHE A 10 -9.07 -5.55 -5.38
C PHE A 10 -10.08 -4.67 -4.68
N ASN A 11 -11.37 -5.02 -4.78
CA ASN A 11 -12.41 -4.40 -3.97
C ASN A 11 -12.23 -4.81 -2.51
N ILE A 12 -12.36 -3.84 -1.61
CA ILE A 12 -12.26 -4.05 -0.17
C ILE A 12 -13.48 -3.40 0.45
N GLU A 13 -14.46 -4.23 0.77
CA GLU A 13 -15.68 -3.83 1.46
C GLU A 13 -15.49 -3.93 2.98
N ASN A 14 -15.86 -2.86 3.68
CA ASN A 14 -15.90 -2.84 5.14
C ASN A 14 -16.94 -1.83 5.62
N HIS A 15 -18.20 -2.26 5.70
CA HIS A 15 -19.26 -1.42 6.25
C HIS A 15 -19.26 -1.33 7.79
N GLY A 16 -18.50 -2.19 8.48
CA GLY A 16 -18.53 -2.31 9.94
C GLY A 16 -17.43 -1.53 10.67
N GLY A 17 -16.42 -1.04 9.95
CA GLY A 17 -15.27 -0.35 10.54
C GLY A 17 -15.65 1.02 11.09
N GLY A 18 -15.43 1.24 12.39
CA GLY A 18 -15.65 2.52 13.07
C GLY A 18 -14.35 3.25 13.45
N THR A 19 -13.19 2.60 13.32
CA THR A 19 -11.87 3.19 13.60
C THR A 19 -10.92 3.06 12.41
N PRO A 20 -9.88 3.92 12.33
CA PRO A 20 -8.84 3.81 11.32
C PRO A 20 -8.22 2.42 11.23
N GLU A 21 -7.91 1.80 12.36
CA GLU A 21 -7.29 0.48 12.43
C GLU A 21 -8.22 -0.61 11.89
N GLN A 22 -9.52 -0.55 12.18
CA GLN A 22 -10.49 -1.52 11.65
C GLN A 22 -10.61 -1.43 10.12
N VAL A 23 -10.65 -0.20 9.59
CA VAL A 23 -10.72 0.04 8.14
C VAL A 23 -9.40 -0.36 7.47
N LEU A 24 -8.28 0.21 7.91
CA LEU A 24 -6.97 -0.06 7.30
C LEU A 24 -6.51 -1.50 7.52
N GLY A 25 -6.95 -2.17 8.59
CA GLY A 25 -6.66 -3.57 8.84
C GLY A 25 -7.20 -4.49 7.73
N SER A 26 -8.44 -4.26 7.29
CA SER A 26 -9.02 -4.99 6.15
C SER A 26 -8.24 -4.74 4.84
N ILE A 27 -7.71 -3.52 4.67
CA ILE A 27 -6.90 -3.14 3.51
C ILE A 27 -5.51 -3.77 3.57
N ALA A 28 -4.84 -3.69 4.72
CA ALA A 28 -3.54 -4.30 4.96
C ALA A 28 -3.59 -5.82 4.75
N HIS A 29 -4.67 -6.48 5.19
CA HIS A 29 -4.87 -7.91 4.97
C HIS A 29 -4.96 -8.26 3.47
N THR A 30 -5.70 -7.47 2.70
CA THR A 30 -5.81 -7.62 1.23
C THR A 30 -4.47 -7.38 0.53
N MET A 31 -3.77 -6.31 0.93
CA MET A 31 -2.42 -5.96 0.48
C MET A 31 -1.40 -7.07 0.77
N ALA A 32 -1.58 -7.80 1.87
CA ALA A 32 -0.77 -8.93 2.30
C ALA A 32 -1.15 -10.27 1.64
N GLY A 33 -2.12 -10.31 0.73
CA GLY A 33 -2.55 -11.55 0.09
C GLY A 33 -1.38 -12.27 -0.59
N LEU A 34 -1.19 -13.57 -0.34
CA LEU A 34 -0.07 -14.36 -0.88
C LEU A 34 -0.03 -14.33 -2.42
N GLY A 35 -1.19 -14.26 -3.07
CA GLY A 35 -1.32 -14.11 -4.53
C GLY A 35 -0.75 -12.81 -5.07
N VAL A 36 -0.71 -11.76 -4.25
CA VAL A 36 -0.30 -10.42 -4.68
C VAL A 36 0.99 -9.92 -4.06
N LEU A 37 1.38 -10.32 -2.83
CA LEU A 37 2.51 -9.76 -2.07
C LEU A 37 3.82 -9.66 -2.89
N THR A 38 4.39 -8.45 -2.94
CA THR A 38 5.60 -8.08 -3.70
C THR A 38 6.23 -6.81 -3.08
N LEU A 39 7.48 -6.50 -3.44
CA LEU A 39 8.12 -5.20 -3.14
C LEU A 39 7.69 -4.05 -4.06
N GLY A 40 6.77 -4.28 -4.98
CA GLY A 40 6.23 -3.25 -5.87
C GLY A 40 5.42 -2.19 -5.10
N GLN A 41 5.41 -0.98 -5.66
CA GLN A 41 4.56 0.11 -5.19
C GLN A 41 3.07 -0.24 -5.24
N SER A 42 2.27 0.51 -4.48
CA SER A 42 0.85 0.22 -4.27
C SER A 42 0.03 1.49 -4.37
N VAL A 43 -1.19 1.38 -4.90
CA VAL A 43 -2.20 2.46 -4.82
C VAL A 43 -3.35 1.95 -3.96
N VAL A 44 -3.75 2.76 -2.99
CA VAL A 44 -4.94 2.55 -2.17
C VAL A 44 -5.88 3.72 -2.42
N VAL A 45 -7.08 3.40 -2.88
CA VAL A 45 -8.18 4.36 -3.05
C VAL A 45 -9.14 4.14 -1.90
N LEU A 46 -9.19 5.09 -0.97
CA LEU A 46 -10.15 5.03 0.13
C LEU A 46 -11.47 5.66 -0.29
N ALA A 47 -12.57 4.98 0.02
CA ALA A 47 -13.92 5.52 -0.13
C ALA A 47 -14.10 6.78 0.73
N PRO A 48 -15.01 7.71 0.36
CA PRO A 48 -15.30 8.91 1.15
C PRO A 48 -15.64 8.61 2.62
N GLU A 49 -16.43 7.55 2.88
CA GLU A 49 -16.80 7.12 4.23
C GLU A 49 -15.58 6.70 5.07
N HIS A 50 -14.73 5.82 4.52
CA HIS A 50 -13.48 5.43 5.15
C HIS A 50 -12.55 6.61 5.40
N MET A 51 -12.49 7.56 4.46
CA MET A 51 -11.65 8.75 4.62
C MET A 51 -12.18 9.69 5.71
N ARG A 52 -13.49 9.79 5.91
CA ARG A 52 -14.10 10.49 7.05
C ARG A 52 -13.72 9.85 8.38
N ILE A 53 -13.70 8.52 8.46
CA ILE A 53 -13.26 7.80 9.67
C ILE A 53 -11.81 8.18 10.01
N MET A 54 -10.91 8.23 9.01
CA MET A 54 -9.53 8.69 9.21
C MET A 54 -9.48 10.14 9.71
N GLY A 55 -10.19 11.04 9.02
CA GLY A 55 -10.19 12.46 9.34
C GLY A 55 -10.74 12.77 10.73
N ASN A 56 -11.85 12.13 11.12
CA ASN A 56 -12.47 12.30 12.44
C ASN A 56 -11.57 11.82 13.57
N ALA A 57 -10.73 10.82 13.30
CA ALA A 57 -9.73 10.31 14.25
C ALA A 57 -8.39 11.08 14.21
N GLY A 58 -8.27 12.12 13.38
CA GLY A 58 -7.05 12.91 13.24
C GLY A 58 -5.89 12.16 12.57
N TRP A 59 -6.15 11.13 11.77
CA TRP A 59 -5.10 10.39 11.08
C TRP A 59 -4.57 11.17 9.88
N THR A 60 -3.25 11.29 9.81
CA THR A 60 -2.57 11.81 8.63
C THR A 60 -2.39 10.69 7.58
N ARG A 61 -2.04 11.10 6.36
CA ARG A 61 -1.73 10.14 5.28
C ARG A 61 -0.50 9.31 5.65
N GLU A 62 0.51 9.93 6.22
CA GLU A 62 1.77 9.32 6.61
C GLU A 62 1.53 8.23 7.65
N ARG A 63 0.70 8.51 8.67
CA ARG A 63 0.30 7.52 9.67
C ARG A 63 -0.45 6.35 9.04
N ALA A 64 -1.33 6.61 8.07
CA ALA A 64 -2.04 5.55 7.35
C ALA A 64 -1.07 4.69 6.50
N GLN A 65 -0.08 5.31 5.86
CA GLN A 65 0.97 4.60 5.10
C GLN A 65 1.82 3.73 6.02
N ASP A 66 2.25 4.27 7.17
CA ASP A 66 3.02 3.53 8.18
C ASP A 66 2.25 2.30 8.65
N TYR A 67 0.99 2.50 9.04
CA TYR A 67 0.11 1.40 9.48
C TYR A 67 -0.06 0.34 8.39
N LEU A 68 -0.35 0.75 7.16
CA LEU A 68 -0.52 -0.19 6.04
C LEU A 68 0.78 -0.94 5.75
N PHE A 69 1.93 -0.28 5.75
CA PHE A 69 3.22 -0.93 5.50
C PHE A 69 3.58 -1.92 6.62
N GLU A 70 3.42 -1.53 7.87
CA GLU A 70 3.70 -2.37 9.04
C GLU A 70 2.81 -3.63 9.07
N ASN A 71 1.54 -3.49 8.67
CA ASN A 71 0.55 -4.58 8.77
C ASN A 71 0.39 -5.38 7.47
N ALA A 72 0.73 -4.84 6.30
CA ALA A 72 0.65 -5.55 5.03
C ALA A 72 1.88 -6.45 4.78
N ARG A 73 1.97 -7.52 5.57
CA ARG A 73 3.14 -8.41 5.59
C ARG A 73 2.76 -9.88 5.70
N ARG A 74 3.70 -10.75 5.34
CA ARG A 74 3.62 -12.21 5.56
C ARG A 74 4.93 -12.74 6.10
N SER A 75 4.84 -13.76 6.94
CA SER A 75 6.01 -14.44 7.47
C SER A 75 6.77 -15.15 6.36
N ARG A 76 8.07 -15.35 6.56
CA ARG A 76 8.89 -16.14 5.64
C ARG A 76 8.34 -17.56 5.41
N PRO A 77 7.95 -18.33 6.44
CA PRO A 77 7.37 -19.67 6.24
C PRO A 77 6.10 -19.68 5.38
N GLU A 78 5.18 -18.70 5.56
CA GLU A 78 3.98 -18.59 4.72
C GLU A 78 4.34 -18.40 3.24
N LEU A 79 5.38 -17.61 2.96
CA LEU A 79 5.83 -17.34 1.60
C LEU A 79 6.59 -18.52 0.98
N GLU A 80 7.41 -19.22 1.77
CA GLU A 80 8.08 -20.44 1.34
C GLU A 80 7.05 -21.53 0.99
N ALA A 81 6.02 -21.70 1.81
CA ALA A 81 4.97 -22.69 1.61
C ALA A 81 4.21 -22.54 0.27
N VAL A 82 4.15 -21.33 -0.30
CA VAL A 82 3.50 -21.06 -1.60
C VAL A 82 4.49 -20.72 -2.72
N GLY A 83 5.80 -20.92 -2.50
CA GLY A 83 6.84 -20.67 -3.51
C GLY A 83 7.02 -19.19 -3.87
N LYS A 84 6.64 -18.27 -2.98
CA LYS A 84 6.74 -16.81 -3.15
C LYS A 84 7.95 -16.19 -2.48
N PHE A 85 8.61 -16.91 -1.56
CA PHE A 85 9.82 -16.41 -0.93
C PHE A 85 10.98 -16.34 -1.92
N ARG A 86 11.65 -15.19 -1.97
CA ARG A 86 12.86 -14.97 -2.78
C ARG A 86 13.88 -14.22 -1.95
N GLN A 87 15.05 -14.83 -1.73
CA GLN A 87 16.11 -14.25 -0.90
C GLN A 87 16.51 -12.85 -1.40
N GLN A 88 16.63 -12.65 -2.71
CA GLN A 88 16.96 -11.34 -3.30
C GLN A 88 15.97 -10.23 -2.92
N ASP A 89 14.67 -10.53 -2.85
CA ASP A 89 13.66 -9.54 -2.46
C ASP A 89 13.73 -9.29 -0.94
N PHE A 90 13.96 -10.34 -0.14
CA PHE A 90 14.17 -10.22 1.31
C PHE A 90 15.38 -9.34 1.66
N ASP A 91 16.50 -9.55 0.98
CA ASP A 91 17.72 -8.78 1.16
C ASP A 91 17.53 -7.32 0.72
N ARG A 92 16.86 -7.09 -0.41
CA ARG A 92 16.60 -5.74 -0.93
C ARG A 92 15.78 -4.88 0.05
N GLN A 93 14.80 -5.46 0.72
CA GLN A 93 13.99 -4.73 1.71
C GLN A 93 14.82 -4.36 2.96
N ARG A 94 15.90 -5.10 3.23
CA ARG A 94 16.81 -4.92 4.38
C ARG A 94 18.14 -4.26 3.99
N ASP A 95 18.21 -3.64 2.82
CA ASP A 95 19.38 -2.84 2.44
C ASP A 95 19.62 -1.75 3.50
N PRO A 96 20.76 -1.74 4.21
CA PRO A 96 21.02 -0.77 5.28
C PRO A 96 20.90 0.69 4.85
N ALA A 97 21.05 0.98 3.55
CA ALA A 97 20.91 2.34 3.02
C ALA A 97 19.43 2.79 2.89
N HIS A 98 18.47 1.86 2.84
CA HIS A 98 17.08 2.15 2.46
C HIS A 98 16.03 1.42 3.31
N ALA A 99 16.43 0.57 4.26
CA ALA A 99 15.53 -0.22 5.09
C ALA A 99 14.62 0.68 5.93
N SER A 100 13.31 0.42 5.89
CA SER A 100 12.36 1.11 6.76
C SER A 100 12.53 0.65 8.21
N PRO A 101 12.45 1.56 9.21
CA PRO A 101 12.46 1.18 10.62
C PRO A 101 11.22 0.40 11.07
N LEU A 102 10.18 0.31 10.22
CA LEU A 102 8.93 -0.41 10.49
C LEU A 102 8.98 -1.88 10.02
N LEU A 103 10.14 -2.36 9.56
CA LEU A 103 10.31 -3.75 9.17
C LEU A 103 10.32 -4.69 10.37
N HIS A 104 9.76 -5.88 10.18
CA HIS A 104 9.91 -6.99 11.11
C HIS A 104 10.83 -8.06 10.53
N ASP A 105 11.77 -8.54 11.35
CA ASP A 105 12.86 -9.42 10.92
C ASP A 105 12.39 -10.69 10.20
N ASP A 106 11.31 -11.32 10.67
CA ASP A 106 10.79 -12.58 10.12
C ASP A 106 9.72 -12.42 9.02
N TYR A 107 9.50 -11.18 8.56
CA TYR A 107 8.42 -10.85 7.65
C TYR A 107 8.90 -10.18 6.37
N MET A 108 8.16 -10.41 5.29
CA MET A 108 8.23 -9.61 4.07
C MET A 108 7.04 -8.66 4.05
N HIS A 109 7.33 -7.37 3.91
CA HIS A 109 6.30 -6.33 3.80
C HIS A 109 6.00 -6.02 2.33
N ARG A 110 4.79 -5.52 2.05
CA ARG A 110 4.44 -4.97 0.75
C ARG A 110 5.15 -3.63 0.53
N GLY A 111 5.94 -3.54 -0.54
CA GLY A 111 6.80 -2.37 -0.82
C GLY A 111 8.14 -2.44 -0.06
N ILE A 112 8.98 -1.41 -0.17
CA ILE A 112 10.22 -1.26 0.62
C ILE A 112 9.99 -0.37 1.84
N GLY A 113 9.07 0.58 1.76
CA GLY A 113 8.69 1.43 2.87
C GLY A 113 7.31 2.08 2.68
N PRO A 114 6.81 2.80 3.70
CA PRO A 114 5.49 3.45 3.69
C PRO A 114 5.24 4.35 2.47
N ALA A 115 6.27 5.06 2.02
CA ALA A 115 6.21 5.97 0.87
C ALA A 115 5.89 5.28 -0.47
N ASP A 116 5.96 3.94 -0.55
CA ASP A 116 5.54 3.18 -1.74
C ASP A 116 4.04 3.07 -1.90
N ILE A 117 3.26 3.50 -0.90
CA ILE A 117 1.80 3.38 -0.88
C ILE A 117 1.20 4.75 -1.20
N LEU A 118 0.70 4.92 -2.42
CA LEU A 118 -0.08 6.10 -2.78
C LEU A 118 -1.50 5.95 -2.22
N ILE A 119 -1.85 6.78 -1.24
CA ILE A 119 -3.22 6.86 -0.72
C ILE A 119 -3.93 8.05 -1.36
N ILE A 120 -5.07 7.79 -1.99
CA ILE A 120 -5.98 8.81 -2.51
C ILE A 120 -7.41 8.52 -2.07
N MET A 121 -8.26 9.54 -2.13
CA MET A 121 -9.71 9.37 -1.99
C MET A 121 -10.34 9.24 -3.37
N GLY A 122 -11.35 8.39 -3.49
CA GLY A 122 -12.13 8.24 -4.72
C GLY A 122 -13.38 7.39 -4.50
N GLY A 123 -14.29 7.40 -5.46
CA GLY A 123 -15.60 6.75 -5.36
C GLY A 123 -16.71 7.75 -5.05
N GLY A 124 -17.81 7.27 -4.47
CA GLY A 124 -18.98 8.07 -4.07
C GLY A 124 -19.61 7.54 -2.79
N ASP A 125 -20.77 8.08 -2.43
CA ASP A 125 -21.45 7.82 -1.15
C ASP A 125 -22.18 6.45 -1.10
N ALA A 126 -21.71 5.47 -1.85
CA ALA A 126 -22.29 4.13 -1.95
C ALA A 126 -21.75 3.14 -0.89
N GLY A 127 -21.16 3.65 0.21
CA GLY A 127 -20.68 2.86 1.35
C GLY A 127 -19.16 2.60 1.38
N GLY A 128 -18.73 1.80 2.37
CA GLY A 128 -17.34 1.42 2.67
C GLY A 128 -16.64 0.53 1.64
N HIS A 129 -16.63 0.91 0.36
CA HIS A 129 -15.91 0.21 -0.70
C HIS A 129 -14.59 0.90 -1.06
N SER A 130 -13.52 0.55 -0.35
CA SER A 130 -12.16 0.94 -0.74
C SER A 130 -11.58 0.01 -1.81
N CYS A 131 -10.42 0.37 -2.35
CA CYS A 131 -9.75 -0.41 -3.37
C CYS A 131 -8.22 -0.42 -3.14
N PHE A 132 -7.62 -1.56 -3.42
CA PHE A 132 -6.17 -1.74 -3.54
C PHE A 132 -5.79 -2.11 -4.97
N ILE A 133 -4.76 -1.45 -5.51
CA ILE A 133 -4.20 -1.73 -6.83
C ILE A 133 -2.69 -2.03 -6.62
N PRO A 134 -2.26 -3.30 -6.79
CA PRO A 134 -0.84 -3.64 -6.74
C PRO A 134 -0.10 -3.15 -7.98
N SER A 135 1.21 -2.96 -7.89
CA SER A 135 2.05 -2.82 -9.09
C SER A 135 2.05 -4.12 -9.90
N TRP A 136 2.09 -3.98 -11.23
CA TRP A 136 2.41 -5.09 -12.13
C TRP A 136 3.83 -5.64 -11.89
N SER A 137 4.76 -4.75 -11.53
CA SER A 137 6.14 -5.11 -11.22
C SER A 137 6.26 -5.66 -9.80
N ARG A 138 7.05 -6.74 -9.66
CA ARG A 138 7.35 -7.35 -8.35
C ARG A 138 8.30 -6.54 -7.48
N ALA A 139 9.03 -5.59 -8.09
CA ALA A 139 9.98 -4.71 -7.42
C ALA A 139 10.03 -3.36 -8.13
N ARG A 140 11.24 -2.82 -8.36
CA ARG A 140 11.48 -1.46 -8.86
C ARG A 140 11.51 -1.31 -10.39
N SER A 141 11.12 -2.34 -11.15
CA SER A 141 11.07 -2.27 -12.63
C SER A 141 9.93 -1.39 -13.17
N SER A 142 9.00 -0.97 -12.31
CA SER A 142 7.99 0.04 -12.63
C SER A 142 7.73 0.88 -11.38
N LEU A 143 7.88 2.19 -11.53
CA LEU A 143 7.63 3.18 -10.48
C LEU A 143 6.48 4.09 -10.90
N MET A 144 5.63 4.45 -9.94
CA MET A 144 4.65 5.50 -10.15
C MET A 144 5.36 6.82 -10.46
N GLN A 145 4.86 7.55 -11.44
CA GLN A 145 5.42 8.83 -11.87
C GLN A 145 4.35 9.90 -11.75
N SER A 146 4.66 10.98 -11.00
CA SER A 146 3.74 12.10 -10.80
C SER A 146 4.31 13.35 -11.47
N LYS A 147 3.49 13.99 -12.31
CA LYS A 147 3.76 15.32 -12.86
C LYS A 147 2.52 16.20 -12.67
N PRO A 148 2.63 17.44 -12.22
CA PRO A 148 1.48 18.32 -12.17
C PRO A 148 1.05 18.72 -13.60
N ILE A 149 -0.21 19.09 -13.76
CA ILE A 149 -0.78 19.52 -15.05
C ILE A 149 -1.14 21.01 -14.91
N GLY A 150 -0.77 21.82 -15.89
CA GLY A 150 -1.20 23.23 -15.96
C GLY A 150 -0.47 24.18 -15.00
N VAL A 151 0.63 23.73 -14.38
CA VAL A 151 1.56 24.58 -13.63
C VAL A 151 2.93 24.50 -14.29
N CYS A 152 3.47 25.66 -14.64
CA CYS A 152 4.87 25.79 -15.03
C CYS A 152 5.73 25.65 -13.78
N ILE A 153 6.50 24.57 -13.68
CA ILE A 153 7.48 24.39 -12.60
C ILE A 153 8.85 24.97 -13.01
N ASP A 154 9.07 25.17 -14.32
CA ASP A 154 10.34 25.60 -14.94
C ASP A 154 10.14 26.77 -15.95
N CYS A 155 9.06 27.54 -15.83
CA CYS A 155 8.91 28.73 -16.66
C CYS A 155 9.47 29.93 -15.90
N ASP A 156 10.71 30.30 -16.24
CA ASP A 156 11.27 31.62 -15.99
C ASP A 156 10.61 32.66 -16.91
#